data_AF-A0A848XVA6-F1
#
_entry.id   AF-A0A848XVA6-F1
#
_cell.length_a   1.000
_cell.length_b   1.000
_cell.length_c   1.000
_cell.angle_alpha   90.00
_cell.angle_beta   90.00
_cell.angle_gamma   90.00
#
_symmetry.space_group_name_H-M   'P 1'
#
loop_
_entity.id
_entity.type
_entity.pdbx_description
1 polymer ?
#
loop_
_entity_poly.entity_id
_entity_poly.type
_entity_poly.pdbx_seq_one_letter_code
_entity_poly.pdbx_strand_id
1 'polypeptide(L)'
;METLAVMAGKKFRFSLDHLLRLRRHQAEQAEQALAGAIRTRHDHEARLEAAEDMVQTLAAEAPTPGTGTPADFRRFAATQQEAFRARTQARAALEVAQREESDARRALVKARQPEEALHTLQTREQAAHHQGQQRAETAILDDQANAAYCRQLRSEA
;
A
#
# COMPACT_ATOMS: atom_id res chain seq x y z
N MET A 1 24.70 -38.89 9.73
CA MET A 1 25.52 -37.66 9.71
C MET A 1 25.72 -37.07 8.31
N GLU A 2 25.12 -37.62 7.25
CA GLU A 2 25.32 -37.12 5.87
C GLU A 2 24.53 -35.86 5.50
N THR A 3 23.51 -35.47 6.26
CA THR A 3 22.66 -34.31 5.93
C THR A 3 23.30 -32.96 6.25
N LEU A 4 24.25 -32.90 7.20
CA LEU A 4 24.87 -31.64 7.62
C LEU A 4 25.92 -31.13 6.62
N ALA A 5 26.68 -32.03 5.98
CA ALA A 5 27.69 -31.66 4.98
C ALA A 5 27.08 -31.12 3.66
N VAL A 6 25.84 -31.51 3.34
CA VAL A 6 25.14 -31.12 2.09
C VAL A 6 24.66 -29.65 2.11
N MET A 7 24.64 -29.00 3.27
CA MET A 7 24.20 -27.60 3.44
C MET A 7 25.35 -26.58 3.36
N ALA A 8 26.60 -27.00 3.53
CA ALA A 8 27.77 -26.13 3.40
C ALA A 8 27.94 -25.69 1.94
N GLY A 9 27.64 -24.43 1.64
CA GLY A 9 27.83 -23.82 0.31
C GLY A 9 26.59 -23.72 -0.59
N LYS A 10 25.42 -24.23 -0.20
CA LYS A 10 24.18 -23.98 -0.95
C LYS A 10 23.65 -22.57 -0.66
N LYS A 11 23.27 -21.83 -1.71
CA LYS A 11 22.62 -20.52 -1.57
C LYS A 11 21.20 -20.71 -1.03
N PHE A 12 20.80 -19.84 -0.10
CA PHE A 12 19.42 -19.81 0.41
C PHE A 12 18.43 -19.57 -0.75
N ARG A 13 17.35 -20.35 -0.79
CA ARG A 13 16.24 -20.17 -1.72
C ARG A 13 14.94 -20.31 -0.95
N PHE A 14 14.14 -19.26 -0.94
CA PHE A 14 12.84 -19.29 -0.29
C PHE A 14 11.85 -20.08 -1.14
N SER A 15 11.23 -21.10 -0.54
CA SER A 15 10.33 -22.02 -1.24
C SER A 15 9.09 -21.33 -1.82
N LEU A 16 8.62 -20.26 -1.17
CA LEU A 16 7.43 -19.49 -1.55
C LEU A 16 7.77 -18.15 -2.22
N ASP A 17 8.96 -17.99 -2.79
CA ASP A 17 9.41 -16.74 -3.42
C ASP A 17 8.48 -16.25 -4.53
N HIS A 18 7.96 -17.17 -5.35
CA HIS A 18 7.00 -16.81 -6.41
C HIS A 18 5.69 -16.25 -5.84
N LEU A 19 5.20 -16.85 -4.76
CA LEU A 19 3.99 -16.38 -4.07
C LEU A 19 4.22 -15.02 -3.41
N LEU A 20 5.39 -14.81 -2.80
CA LEU A 20 5.76 -13.52 -2.22
C LEU A 20 5.77 -12.42 -3.29
N ARG A 21 6.37 -12.68 -4.46
CA ARG A 21 6.35 -11.74 -5.60
C ARG A 21 4.93 -11.43 -6.07
N LEU A 22 4.07 -12.45 -6.16
CA LEU A 22 2.66 -12.24 -6.52
C LEU A 22 1.94 -11.35 -5.50
N ARG A 23 2.12 -11.60 -4.21
CA ARG A 23 1.47 -10.82 -3.14
C ARG A 23 1.96 -9.37 -3.09
N ARG A 24 3.26 -9.16 -3.24
CA ARG A 24 3.85 -7.83 -3.38
C ARG A 24 3.23 -7.07 -4.56
N HIS A 25 3.11 -7.71 -5.73
CA HIS A 25 2.48 -7.07 -6.87
C HIS A 25 1.01 -6.70 -6.62
N GLN A 26 0.25 -7.55 -5.89
CA GLN A 26 -1.12 -7.23 -5.49
C GLN A 26 -1.19 -6.05 -4.52
N ALA A 27 -0.24 -5.94 -3.58
CA ALA A 27 -0.13 -4.79 -2.69
C ALA A 27 0.20 -3.51 -3.48
N GLU A 28 1.17 -3.57 -4.40
CA GLU A 28 1.51 -2.45 -5.30
C GLU A 28 0.31 -1.99 -6.14
N GLN A 29 -0.48 -2.93 -6.68
CA GLN A 29 -1.72 -2.60 -7.40
C GLN A 29 -2.75 -1.92 -6.49
N ALA A 30 -2.92 -2.39 -5.25
CA ALA A 30 -3.82 -1.78 -4.28
C ALA A 30 -3.36 -0.38 -3.86
N GLU A 31 -2.06 -0.14 -3.75
CA GLU A 31 -1.49 1.20 -3.50
C GLU A 31 -1.79 2.16 -4.66
N GLN A 32 -1.62 1.69 -5.90
CA GLN A 32 -1.96 2.49 -7.09
C GLN A 32 -3.46 2.81 -7.14
N ALA A 33 -4.32 1.84 -6.81
CA ALA A 33 -5.77 2.04 -6.73
C ALA A 33 -6.14 3.07 -5.65
N LEU A 34 -5.54 2.99 -4.46
CA LEU A 34 -5.73 3.98 -3.40
C LEU A 34 -5.28 5.38 -3.83
N ALA A 35 -4.10 5.49 -4.45
CA ALA A 35 -3.62 6.77 -4.97
C ALA A 35 -4.57 7.35 -6.04
N GLY A 36 -5.15 6.49 -6.88
CA GLY A 36 -6.21 6.88 -7.81
C GLY A 36 -7.45 7.42 -7.11
N ALA A 37 -7.98 6.69 -6.13
CA ALA A 37 -9.16 7.10 -5.38
C ALA A 37 -8.95 8.42 -4.61
N ILE A 38 -7.77 8.64 -4.02
CA ILE A 38 -7.40 9.90 -3.35
C ILE A 38 -7.42 11.07 -4.34
N ARG A 39 -6.85 10.91 -5.54
CA ARG A 39 -6.90 11.94 -6.58
C ARG A 39 -8.34 12.26 -6.99
N THR A 40 -9.14 11.23 -7.26
CA THR A 40 -10.57 11.39 -7.59
C THR A 40 -11.33 12.14 -6.49
N ARG A 41 -11.10 11.80 -5.20
CA ARG A 41 -11.70 12.55 -4.08
C ARG A 41 -11.31 14.02 -4.14
N HIS A 42 -10.03 14.34 -4.30
CA HIS A 42 -9.56 15.72 -4.37
C HIS A 42 -10.16 16.49 -5.55
N ASP A 43 -10.29 15.87 -6.72
CA ASP A 43 -10.96 16.48 -7.87
C ASP A 43 -12.43 16.79 -7.57
N HIS A 44 -13.13 15.91 -6.84
CA HIS A 44 -14.51 16.15 -6.41
C HIS A 44 -14.64 17.20 -5.31
N GLU A 45 -13.66 17.30 -4.40
CA GLU A 45 -13.60 18.37 -3.40
C GLU A 45 -13.46 19.74 -4.07
N ALA A 46 -12.53 19.88 -5.01
CA ALA A 46 -12.35 21.12 -5.77
C ALA A 46 -13.60 21.51 -6.57
N ARG A 47 -14.32 20.54 -7.14
CA ARG A 47 -15.60 20.78 -7.83
C ARG A 47 -16.71 21.22 -6.89
N LEU A 48 -16.76 20.66 -5.68
CA LEU A 48 -17.73 21.07 -4.68
C LEU A 48 -17.45 22.49 -4.21
N GLU A 49 -16.19 22.80 -3.91
CA GLU A 49 -15.74 24.15 -3.53
C GLU A 49 -16.12 25.18 -4.61
N ALA A 50 -15.80 24.91 -5.88
CA ALA A 50 -16.19 25.79 -6.98
C ALA A 50 -17.71 25.96 -7.12
N ALA A 51 -18.50 24.91 -6.87
CA ALA A 51 -19.96 25.00 -6.90
C ALA A 51 -20.52 25.79 -5.70
N GLU A 52 -19.88 25.69 -4.54
CA GLU A 52 -20.23 26.47 -3.35
C GLU A 52 -19.90 27.95 -3.54
N ASP A 53 -18.74 28.27 -4.11
CA ASP A 53 -18.33 29.64 -4.47
C ASP A 53 -19.29 30.26 -5.48
N MET A 54 -19.73 29.49 -6.48
CA MET A 54 -20.72 29.97 -7.46
C MET A 54 -22.06 30.29 -6.79
N VAL A 55 -22.52 29.45 -5.84
CA VAL A 55 -23.74 29.73 -5.07
C VAL A 55 -23.59 30.98 -4.21
N GLN A 56 -22.44 31.17 -3.56
CA GLN A 56 -22.17 32.38 -2.76
C GLN A 56 -22.12 33.64 -3.62
N THR A 57 -21.45 33.58 -4.77
CA THR A 57 -21.34 34.69 -5.73
C THR A 57 -22.73 35.10 -6.24
N LEU A 58 -23.55 34.12 -6.65
CA LEU A 58 -24.93 34.38 -7.08
C LEU A 58 -25.78 34.99 -5.95
N ALA A 59 -25.57 34.60 -4.69
CA ALA A 59 -26.27 35.20 -3.57
C ALA A 59 -25.91 36.69 -3.38
N ALA A 60 -24.65 37.07 -3.65
CA ALA A 60 -24.20 38.46 -3.61
C ALA A 60 -24.71 39.30 -4.79
N GLU A 61 -24.90 38.67 -5.96
CA GLU A 61 -25.38 39.31 -7.19
C GLU A 61 -26.91 39.33 -7.33
N ALA A 62 -27.64 38.96 -6.27
CA ALA A 62 -29.10 38.87 -6.31
C ALA A 62 -29.74 40.22 -6.72
N PRO A 63 -30.63 40.23 -7.75
CA PRO A 63 -31.28 41.46 -8.19
C PRO A 63 -32.12 42.06 -7.06
N THR A 64 -31.96 43.36 -6.82
CA THR A 64 -32.68 44.07 -5.77
C THR A 64 -34.10 44.44 -6.22
N PRO A 65 -35.08 44.42 -5.29
CA PRO A 65 -36.43 44.91 -5.59
C PRO A 65 -36.37 46.37 -6.07
N GLY A 66 -36.89 46.63 -7.28
CA GLY A 66 -36.95 47.98 -7.86
C GLY A 66 -35.88 48.32 -8.90
N THR A 67 -34.86 47.48 -9.11
CA THR A 67 -33.79 47.72 -10.10
C THR A 67 -33.81 46.73 -11.26
N GLY A 68 -34.36 45.53 -11.09
CA GLY A 68 -34.39 44.48 -12.11
C GLY A 68 -35.69 44.39 -12.91
N THR A 69 -35.61 43.92 -14.16
CA THR A 69 -36.80 43.56 -14.95
C THR A 69 -37.33 42.17 -14.57
N PRO A 70 -38.61 41.85 -14.83
CA PRO A 70 -39.13 40.50 -14.61
C PRO A 70 -38.40 39.39 -15.38
N ALA A 71 -37.67 39.73 -16.44
CA ALA A 71 -36.83 38.79 -17.17
C ALA A 71 -35.54 38.48 -16.39
N ASP A 72 -34.94 39.49 -15.75
CA ASP A 72 -33.72 39.34 -14.96
C ASP A 72 -33.94 38.46 -13.72
N PHE A 73 -35.05 38.66 -13.01
CA PHE A 73 -35.43 37.79 -11.88
C PHE A 73 -35.63 36.33 -12.31
N ARG A 74 -36.22 36.09 -13.49
CA ARG A 74 -36.42 34.73 -14.02
C ARG A 74 -35.10 34.07 -14.43
N ARG A 75 -34.20 34.82 -15.07
CA ARG A 75 -32.86 34.34 -15.42
C ARG A 75 -32.07 34.01 -14.16
N PHE A 76 -32.06 34.92 -13.18
CA PHE A 76 -31.41 34.70 -11.90
C PHE A 76 -31.92 33.43 -11.19
N ALA A 77 -33.25 33.25 -11.11
CA ALA A 77 -33.84 32.06 -10.51
C ALA A 77 -33.43 30.77 -11.22
N ALA A 78 -33.34 30.78 -12.56
CA ALA A 78 -32.86 29.63 -13.33
C ALA A 78 -31.38 29.32 -13.04
N THR A 79 -30.51 30.33 -13.09
CA THR A 79 -29.08 30.17 -12.77
C THR A 79 -28.85 29.70 -11.34
N GLN A 80 -29.62 30.23 -10.38
CA GLN A 80 -29.59 29.79 -8.99
C GLN A 80 -30.00 28.32 -8.86
N GLN A 81 -31.05 27.90 -9.56
CA GLN A 81 -31.48 26.50 -9.56
C GLN A 81 -30.42 25.56 -10.15
N GLU A 82 -29.77 25.99 -11.24
CA GLU A 82 -28.65 25.25 -11.85
C GLU A 82 -27.46 25.12 -10.90
N ALA A 83 -27.08 26.21 -10.23
CA ALA A 83 -26.00 26.20 -9.23
C ALA A 83 -26.30 25.26 -8.05
N PHE A 84 -27.53 25.27 -7.54
CA PHE A 84 -27.94 24.33 -6.49
C PHE A 84 -27.91 22.87 -6.93
N ARG A 85 -28.32 22.59 -8.17
CA ARG A 85 -28.21 21.25 -8.77
C ARG A 85 -26.75 20.83 -8.89
N ALA A 86 -25.89 21.69 -9.41
CA ALA A 86 -24.46 21.43 -9.54
C ALA A 86 -23.81 21.13 -8.18
N ARG A 87 -24.07 21.95 -7.15
CA ARG A 87 -23.60 21.70 -5.77
C ARG A 87 -24.07 20.36 -5.22
N THR A 88 -25.35 20.04 -5.42
CA THR A 88 -25.93 18.78 -4.94
C THR A 88 -25.28 17.57 -5.63
N GLN A 89 -25.07 17.65 -6.94
CA GLN A 89 -24.38 16.61 -7.72
C GLN A 89 -22.91 16.47 -7.29
N ALA A 90 -22.19 17.58 -7.12
CA ALA A 90 -20.80 17.57 -6.68
C ALA A 90 -20.65 16.93 -5.30
N ARG A 91 -21.56 17.26 -4.37
CA ARG A 91 -21.60 16.65 -3.04
C ARG A 91 -21.85 15.15 -3.08
N ALA A 92 -22.85 14.72 -3.86
CA ALA A 92 -23.14 13.29 -4.01
C ALA A 92 -21.95 12.52 -4.63
N ALA A 93 -21.27 13.12 -5.62
CA ALA A 93 -20.07 12.54 -6.22
C ALA A 93 -18.91 12.44 -5.22
N LEU A 94 -18.72 13.48 -4.38
CA LEU A 94 -17.72 13.45 -3.31
C LEU A 94 -17.99 12.34 -2.29
N GLU A 95 -19.26 12.16 -1.88
CA GLU A 95 -19.62 11.08 -0.95
C GLU A 95 -19.33 9.69 -1.53
N VAL A 96 -19.53 9.49 -2.83
CA VAL A 96 -19.14 8.24 -3.54
C VAL A 96 -17.62 8.08 -3.53
N ALA A 97 -16.87 9.11 -3.92
CA ALA A 97 -15.40 9.06 -3.96
C ALA A 97 -14.78 8.80 -2.56
N GLN A 98 -15.37 9.34 -1.49
CA GLN A 98 -14.95 9.07 -0.12
C GLN A 98 -15.16 7.60 0.27
N ARG A 99 -16.26 6.98 -0.17
CA ARG A 99 -16.50 5.55 0.03
C ARG A 99 -15.49 4.71 -0.76
N GLU A 100 -15.25 5.04 -2.01
CA GLU A 100 -14.26 4.36 -2.86
C GLU A 100 -12.85 4.45 -2.26
N GLU A 101 -12.45 5.60 -1.74
CA GLU A 101 -11.18 5.75 -1.04
C GLU A 101 -11.12 4.87 0.21
N SER A 102 -12.17 4.88 1.03
CA SER A 102 -12.25 4.03 2.22
C SER A 102 -12.15 2.55 1.87
N ASP A 103 -12.81 2.13 0.80
CA ASP A 103 -12.78 0.76 0.29
C ASP A 103 -11.39 0.38 -0.22
N ALA A 104 -10.73 1.29 -0.95
CA ALA A 104 -9.36 1.11 -1.42
C ALA A 104 -8.35 1.02 -0.25
N ARG A 105 -8.52 1.83 0.81
CA ARG A 105 -7.72 1.73 2.04
C ARG A 105 -7.87 0.34 2.68
N ARG A 106 -9.11 -0.16 2.79
CA ARG A 106 -9.38 -1.50 3.33
C ARG A 106 -8.80 -2.60 2.44
N ALA A 107 -8.86 -2.44 1.12
CA ALA A 107 -8.26 -3.37 0.17
C ALA A 107 -6.73 -3.43 0.31
N LEU A 108 -6.07 -2.27 0.45
CA LEU A 108 -4.62 -2.21 0.67
C LEU A 108 -4.19 -2.93 1.96
N VAL A 109 -4.89 -2.69 3.07
CA VAL A 109 -4.61 -3.40 4.33
C VAL A 109 -4.74 -4.91 4.15
N LYS A 110 -5.80 -5.38 3.49
CA LYS A 110 -6.00 -6.81 3.20
C LYS A 110 -4.92 -7.38 2.27
N ALA A 111 -4.41 -6.59 1.33
CA ALA A 111 -3.36 -7.02 0.40
C ALA A 111 -1.99 -7.14 1.08
N ARG A 112 -1.66 -6.23 2.02
CA ARG A 112 -0.39 -6.23 2.75
C ARG A 112 -0.25 -7.37 3.76
N GLN A 113 -1.33 -7.74 4.45
CA GLN A 113 -1.30 -8.82 5.46
C GLN A 113 -0.62 -10.13 4.99
N PRO A 114 -1.01 -10.73 3.84
CA PRO A 114 -0.37 -11.95 3.36
C PRO A 114 1.07 -11.72 2.86
N GLU A 115 1.39 -10.54 2.33
CA GLU A 115 2.76 -10.18 1.95
C GLU A 115 3.67 -10.16 3.17
N GLU A 116 3.27 -9.44 4.22
CA GLU A 116 4.01 -9.33 5.49
C GLU A 116 4.20 -10.70 6.15
N ALA A 117 3.19 -11.56 6.11
CA ALA A 117 3.27 -12.92 6.62
C ALA A 117 4.32 -13.76 5.86
N LEU A 118 4.35 -13.67 4.53
CA LEU A 118 5.34 -14.37 3.70
C LEU A 118 6.74 -13.81 3.88
N HIS A 119 6.89 -12.48 3.99
CA HIS A 119 8.16 -11.84 4.26
C HIS A 119 8.73 -12.26 5.64
N THR A 120 7.86 -12.34 6.65
CA THR A 120 8.23 -12.84 7.98
C THR A 120 8.70 -14.29 7.92
N LEU A 121 8.01 -15.14 7.17
CA LEU A 121 8.40 -16.54 6.96
C LEU A 121 9.76 -16.64 6.25
N GLN A 122 9.95 -15.88 5.17
CA GLN A 122 11.22 -15.81 4.44
C GLN A 122 12.38 -15.42 5.36
N THR A 123 12.17 -14.39 6.19
CA THR A 123 13.19 -13.92 7.16
C THR A 123 13.55 -15.02 8.17
N ARG A 124 12.55 -15.76 8.68
CA ARG A 124 12.78 -16.88 9.61
C ARG A 124 13.52 -18.03 8.95
N GLU A 125 13.13 -18.43 7.74
CA GLU A 125 13.82 -19.50 7.00
C GLU A 125 15.26 -19.11 6.66
N GLN A 126 15.49 -17.86 6.29
CA GLN A 126 16.83 -17.34 6.01
C GLN A 126 17.71 -17.38 7.27
N ALA A 127 17.16 -16.96 8.42
CA ALA A 127 17.88 -17.03 9.70
C ALA A 127 18.21 -18.48 10.08
N ALA A 128 17.26 -19.40 9.93
CA ALA A 128 17.47 -20.82 10.20
C ALA A 128 18.53 -21.43 9.27
N HIS A 129 18.52 -21.07 7.99
CA HIS A 129 19.54 -21.48 7.03
C HIS A 129 20.92 -20.97 7.42
N HIS A 130 21.05 -19.68 7.77
CA HIS A 130 22.32 -19.10 8.20
C HIS A 130 22.86 -19.76 9.46
N GLN A 131 22.00 -20.01 10.45
CA GLN A 131 22.37 -20.75 11.66
C GLN A 131 22.82 -22.18 11.34
N GLY A 132 22.15 -22.86 10.40
CA GLY A 132 22.55 -24.17 9.93
C GLY A 132 23.94 -24.17 9.29
N GLN A 133 24.25 -23.16 8.48
CA GLN A 133 25.58 -22.99 7.87
C GLN A 133 26.66 -22.75 8.92
N GLN A 134 26.43 -21.83 9.86
CA GLN A 134 27.37 -21.55 10.96
C GLN A 134 27.67 -22.81 11.79
N ARG A 135 26.65 -23.63 12.09
CA ARG A 135 26.83 -24.89 12.82
C ARG A 135 27.64 -25.90 12.02
N ALA A 136 27.39 -26.01 10.71
CA ALA A 136 28.15 -26.91 9.84
C ALA A 136 29.62 -26.48 9.73
N GLU A 137 29.88 -25.18 9.57
CA GLU A 137 31.23 -24.60 9.54
C GLU A 137 31.97 -24.84 10.87
N THR A 138 31.30 -24.60 12.00
CA THR A 138 31.86 -24.85 13.34
C THR A 138 32.22 -26.32 13.51
N ALA A 139 31.34 -27.24 13.12
CA ALA A 139 31.59 -28.69 13.21
C ALA A 139 32.82 -29.11 12.38
N ILE A 140 33.00 -28.54 11.18
CA ILE A 140 34.18 -28.80 10.34
C ILE A 140 35.45 -28.30 11.03
N LEU A 141 35.43 -27.12 11.65
CA LEU A 141 36.57 -26.56 12.38
C LEU A 141 36.92 -27.42 13.61
N ASP A 142 35.91 -27.86 14.36
CA ASP A 142 36.10 -28.74 15.53
C ASP A 142 36.71 -30.09 15.12
N ASP A 143 36.23 -30.69 14.03
CA ASP A 143 36.78 -31.94 13.49
C ASP A 143 38.25 -31.76 13.06
N GLN A 144 38.58 -30.63 12.42
CA GLN A 144 39.96 -30.31 12.03
C GLN A 144 40.87 -30.08 13.24
N ALA A 145 40.39 -29.39 14.26
CA ALA A 145 41.11 -29.16 15.51
C ALA A 145 41.39 -30.48 16.24
N ASN A 146 40.40 -31.36 16.34
CA ASN A 146 40.54 -32.70 16.93
C ASN A 146 41.52 -33.57 16.14
N ALA A 147 41.47 -33.53 14.80
CA ALA A 147 42.42 -34.25 13.95
C ALA A 147 43.86 -33.73 14.10
N ALA A 148 44.05 -32.41 14.19
CA ALA A 148 45.35 -31.80 14.42
C ALA A 148 45.91 -32.18 15.80
N TYR A 149 45.10 -32.10 16.85
CA TYR A 149 45.47 -32.49 18.21
C TYR A 149 45.86 -33.97 18.31
N CYS A 150 45.07 -34.86 17.72
CA CYS A 150 45.40 -36.29 17.66
C CYS A 150 46.72 -36.58 16.94
N ARG A 151 47.06 -35.80 15.89
CA ARG A 151 48.35 -35.94 15.20
C ARG A 151 49.52 -35.52 16.08
N GLN A 152 49.38 -34.41 16.81
CA GLN A 152 50.42 -33.92 17.71
C GLN A 152 50.70 -34.90 18.85
N LEU A 153 49.65 -35.41 19.52
CA LEU A 153 49.79 -36.43 20.55
C LEU A 153 50.52 -37.69 20.07
N ARG A 154 50.30 -38.10 18.82
CA ARG A 154 50.98 -39.26 18.23
C ARG A 154 52.44 -39.02 17.86
N SER A 155 52.85 -37.77 17.66
CA SER A 155 54.26 -37.43 17.38
C SER A 155 55.11 -37.23 18.63
N GLU A 156 54.46 -36.99 19.78
CA GLU A 156 55.13 -36.78 21.08
C GLU A 156 55.27 -38.09 21.89
N ALA A 157 54.62 -39.18 21.46
CA ALA A 157 54.71 -40.53 22.02
C ALA A 157 55.68 -41.40 21.22
#